data_AF-B0KAZ2-F1
#
_entry.id   AF-B0KAZ2-F1
#
_cell.length_a   1.000
_cell.length_b   1.000
_cell.length_c   1.000
_cell.angle_alpha   90.00
_cell.angle_beta   90.00
_cell.angle_gamma   90.00
#
_symmetry.space_group_name_H-M   'P 1'
#
loop_
_entity.id
_entity.type
_entity.pdbx_description
1 polymer ?
#
loop_
_entity_poly.entity_id
_entity_poly.type
_entity_poly.pdbx_seq_one_letter_code
_entity_poly.pdbx_strand_id
1 'polypeptide(L)'
;MEAKSYWEDKNILNKVKKAWEQKQKWDEDKAYNYLKEKVEELAKKYYENGSYGAITWIEKHNPTLNQKHNEAMEKVNQAFREKSISKLYEGVAELYSVFAEIEEAYKKAKEMAKKYEVDIYTIYWDEEIKAYKIVSKNL
;
A
#
# COMPACT_ATOMS: atom_id res chain seq x y z
N MET A 1 -44.20 3.02 -19.50
CA MET A 1 -42.80 3.46 -19.41
C MET A 1 -42.54 3.77 -17.96
N GLU A 2 -41.79 2.91 -17.27
CA GLU A 2 -41.46 3.13 -15.86
C GLU A 2 -40.61 4.39 -15.73
N ALA A 3 -41.07 5.31 -14.88
CA ALA A 3 -40.36 6.53 -14.56
C ALA A 3 -39.12 6.16 -13.76
N LYS A 4 -37.95 6.18 -14.41
CA LYS A 4 -36.68 6.10 -13.70
C LYS A 4 -36.59 7.27 -12.73
N SER A 5 -36.42 6.95 -11.45
CA SER A 5 -36.35 7.93 -10.38
C SER A 5 -35.21 8.91 -10.66
N TYR A 6 -35.45 10.20 -10.39
CA TYR A 6 -34.48 11.30 -10.46
C TYR A 6 -33.16 11.00 -9.69
N TRP A 7 -33.17 10.00 -8.81
CA TRP A 7 -32.03 9.49 -8.06
C TRP A 7 -31.15 8.48 -8.82
N GLU A 8 -31.66 7.78 -9.83
CA GLU A 8 -30.88 6.81 -10.61
C GLU A 8 -29.88 7.52 -11.56
N ASP A 9 -30.27 8.67 -12.12
CA ASP A 9 -29.44 9.46 -13.06
C ASP A 9 -28.40 10.36 -12.37
N LYS A 10 -28.53 10.57 -11.06
CA LYS A 10 -27.59 11.35 -10.23
C LYS A 10 -26.57 10.50 -9.49
N ASN A 11 -26.59 9.18 -9.64
CA ASN A 11 -25.56 8.35 -9.05
C ASN A 11 -24.26 8.55 -9.84
N ILE A 12 -23.43 9.50 -9.40
CA ILE A 12 -22.09 9.78 -9.91
C ILE A 12 -21.31 8.46 -10.06
N LEU A 13 -21.53 7.51 -9.15
CA LEU A 13 -21.01 6.16 -9.19
C LEU A 13 -21.38 5.37 -10.46
N ASN A 14 -22.60 5.49 -10.99
CA ASN A 14 -23.00 4.83 -12.24
C ASN A 14 -22.45 5.55 -13.47
N LYS A 15 -22.29 6.88 -13.42
CA LYS A 15 -21.63 7.64 -14.49
C LYS A 15 -20.13 7.38 -14.53
N VAL A 16 -19.48 7.28 -13.37
CA VAL A 16 -18.09 6.87 -13.21
C VAL A 16 -17.93 5.41 -13.63
N LYS A 17 -18.73 4.48 -13.12
CA LYS A 17 -18.71 3.08 -13.60
C LYS A 17 -18.90 2.98 -15.10
N LYS A 18 -19.88 3.65 -15.72
CA LYS A 18 -20.06 3.60 -17.18
C LYS A 18 -18.94 4.28 -17.96
N ALA A 19 -18.37 5.38 -17.45
CA ALA A 19 -17.21 6.04 -18.04
C ALA A 19 -15.93 5.18 -17.94
N TRP A 20 -15.86 4.29 -16.95
CA TRP A 20 -14.73 3.39 -16.70
C TRP A 20 -14.92 2.00 -17.34
N GLU A 21 -16.16 1.50 -17.43
CA GLU A 21 -16.57 0.31 -18.19
C GLU A 21 -16.39 0.53 -19.70
N GLN A 22 -16.43 1.79 -20.15
CA GLN A 22 -16.06 2.17 -21.52
C GLN A 22 -14.62 2.71 -21.59
N LYS A 23 -13.68 1.81 -21.92
CA LYS A 23 -12.45 2.08 -22.71
C LYS A 23 -11.21 2.63 -21.97
N GLN A 24 -10.48 1.74 -21.32
CA GLN A 24 -9.12 1.47 -21.80
C GLN A 24 -8.99 -0.04 -22.00
N LYS A 25 -8.76 -0.47 -23.25
CA LYS A 25 -8.30 -1.84 -23.50
C LYS A 25 -6.98 -2.00 -22.75
N TRP A 26 -6.77 -3.17 -22.15
CA TRP A 26 -5.45 -3.51 -21.60
C TRP A 26 -4.38 -3.25 -22.64
N ASP A 27 -3.43 -2.41 -22.25
CA ASP A 27 -2.25 -2.03 -23.01
C ASP A 27 -1.10 -2.27 -22.05
N GLU A 28 -0.34 -3.33 -22.30
CA GLU A 28 0.66 -3.84 -21.38
C GLU A 28 1.79 -2.82 -21.17
N ASP A 29 2.18 -2.09 -22.22
CA ASP A 29 3.19 -1.04 -22.15
C ASP A 29 2.69 0.14 -21.29
N LYS A 30 1.44 0.57 -21.48
CA LYS A 30 0.85 1.63 -20.65
C LYS A 30 0.69 1.20 -19.20
N ALA A 31 0.24 -0.03 -18.95
CA ALA A 31 0.09 -0.57 -17.61
C ALA A 31 1.45 -0.66 -16.89
N TYR A 32 2.47 -1.14 -17.59
CA TYR A 32 3.83 -1.22 -17.05
C TYR A 32 4.41 0.17 -16.78
N ASN A 33 4.29 1.11 -17.73
CA ASN A 33 4.77 2.47 -17.55
C ASN A 33 4.07 3.17 -16.39
N TYR A 34 2.76 3.00 -16.25
CA TYR A 34 2.00 3.50 -15.11
C TYR A 34 2.53 2.94 -13.78
N LEU A 35 2.70 1.61 -13.68
CA LEU A 35 3.23 1.00 -12.46
C LEU A 35 4.64 1.50 -12.15
N LYS A 36 5.50 1.60 -13.17
CA LYS A 36 6.88 2.09 -13.05
C LYS A 36 6.91 3.52 -12.49
N GLU A 37 6.17 4.45 -13.09
CA GLU A 37 6.07 5.83 -12.62
C GLU A 37 5.62 5.89 -11.16
N LYS A 38 4.63 5.06 -10.78
CA LYS A 38 4.11 5.01 -9.41
C LYS A 38 5.06 4.38 -8.41
N VAL A 39 5.88 3.41 -8.81
CA VAL A 39 6.94 2.86 -7.96
C VAL A 39 8.08 3.87 -7.80
N GLU A 40 8.45 4.61 -8.86
CA GLU A 40 9.46 5.67 -8.81
C GLU A 40 9.04 6.82 -7.87
N GLU A 41 7.78 7.25 -7.95
CA GLU A 41 7.18 8.22 -7.01
C GLU A 41 7.29 7.75 -5.56
N LEU A 42 6.93 6.49 -5.27
CA LEU A 42 7.05 5.91 -3.93
C LEU A 42 8.50 5.86 -3.45
N ALA A 43 9.42 5.38 -4.30
CA ALA A 43 10.83 5.27 -3.96
C ALA A 43 11.43 6.64 -3.63
N LYS A 44 11.10 7.67 -4.42
CA LYS A 44 11.53 9.05 -4.16
C LYS A 44 11.00 9.55 -2.81
N LYS A 45 9.69 9.42 -2.57
CA LYS A 45 9.07 9.81 -1.29
C LYS A 45 9.74 9.11 -0.10
N TYR A 46 10.01 7.81 -0.24
CA TYR A 46 10.67 7.01 0.80
C TYR A 46 12.08 7.50 1.12
N TYR A 47 12.86 7.82 0.09
CA TYR A 47 14.20 8.35 0.23
C TYR A 47 14.18 9.72 0.91
N GLU A 48 13.33 10.63 0.43
CA GLU A 48 13.19 11.99 0.98
C GLU A 48 12.72 12.00 2.44
N ASN A 49 11.86 11.06 2.83
CA ASN A 49 11.38 10.91 4.21
C ASN A 49 12.35 10.13 5.13
N GLY A 50 13.50 9.68 4.61
CA GLY A 50 14.45 8.86 5.37
C GLY A 50 13.88 7.50 5.78
N SER A 51 12.84 7.01 5.11
CA SER A 51 12.20 5.71 5.35
C SER A 51 12.90 4.57 4.59
N TYR A 52 14.13 4.79 4.17
CA TYR A 52 14.97 3.75 3.59
C TYR A 52 15.11 2.56 4.57
N GLY A 53 14.88 1.35 4.06
CA GLY A 53 14.89 0.12 4.84
C GLY A 53 13.58 -0.23 5.56
N ALA A 54 12.52 0.59 5.51
CA ALA A 54 11.28 0.30 6.23
C ALA A 54 10.60 -0.99 5.74
N ILE A 55 10.62 -1.27 4.43
CA ILE A 55 10.09 -2.50 3.85
C ILE A 55 10.85 -3.72 4.37
N THR A 56 12.18 -3.67 4.33
CA THR A 56 13.01 -4.75 4.89
C THR A 56 12.80 -4.92 6.39
N TRP A 57 12.53 -3.84 7.12
CA TRP A 57 12.27 -3.90 8.55
C TRP A 57 10.92 -4.59 8.84
N ILE A 58 9.82 -4.24 8.16
CA ILE A 58 8.52 -4.88 8.46
C ILE A 58 8.52 -6.39 8.22
N GLU A 59 9.35 -6.91 7.31
CA GLU A 59 9.45 -8.36 7.01
C GLU A 59 9.62 -9.22 8.27
N LYS A 60 10.35 -8.70 9.27
CA LYS A 60 10.62 -9.41 10.53
C LYS A 60 10.02 -8.72 11.75
N HIS A 61 9.83 -7.41 11.68
CA HIS A 61 9.51 -6.59 12.84
C HIS A 61 8.05 -6.15 12.90
N ASN A 62 7.30 -6.27 11.80
CA ASN A 62 5.86 -6.03 11.78
C ASN A 62 5.16 -6.99 10.78
N PRO A 63 4.90 -8.26 11.19
CA PRO A 63 4.33 -9.28 10.32
C PRO A 63 2.99 -8.87 9.69
N THR A 64 2.16 -8.11 10.39
CA THR A 64 0.86 -7.66 9.90
C THR A 64 1.00 -6.63 8.78
N LEU A 65 1.89 -5.65 8.92
CA LEU A 65 2.17 -4.73 7.81
C LEU A 65 2.86 -5.44 6.64
N ASN A 66 3.73 -6.42 6.90
CA ASN A 66 4.32 -7.24 5.85
C ASN A 66 3.25 -8.03 5.09
N GLN A 67 2.27 -8.62 5.78
CA GLN A 67 1.15 -9.29 5.15
C GLN A 67 0.35 -8.32 4.26
N LYS A 68 -0.04 -7.15 4.79
CA LYS A 68 -0.76 -6.13 4.00
C LYS A 68 0.02 -5.71 2.74
N HIS A 69 1.33 -5.53 2.86
CA HIS A 69 2.20 -5.19 1.74
C HIS A 69 2.16 -6.28 0.67
N ASN A 70 2.29 -7.54 1.07
CA ASN A 70 2.28 -8.67 0.13
C ASN A 70 0.91 -8.85 -0.54
N GLU A 71 -0.18 -8.63 0.20
CA GLU A 71 -1.54 -8.66 -0.36
C GLU A 71 -1.78 -7.55 -1.39
N ALA A 72 -1.32 -6.32 -1.10
CA ALA A 72 -1.41 -5.21 -2.04
C ALA A 72 -0.59 -5.47 -3.32
N MET A 73 0.62 -6.02 -3.18
CA MET A 73 1.45 -6.43 -4.32
C MET A 73 0.79 -7.55 -5.14
N GLU A 74 0.13 -8.52 -4.51
CA GLU A 74 -0.56 -9.57 -5.24
C GLU A 74 -1.77 -9.04 -6.01
N LYS A 75 -2.47 -8.02 -5.51
CA LYS A 75 -3.54 -7.34 -6.26
C LYS A 75 -3.00 -6.67 -7.53
N VAL A 76 -1.84 -6.03 -7.45
CA VAL A 76 -1.13 -5.50 -8.63
C VAL A 76 -0.82 -6.64 -9.61
N ASN A 77 -0.23 -7.75 -9.15
CA ASN A 77 0.06 -8.91 -10.00
C ASN A 77 -1.20 -9.48 -10.65
N GLN A 78 -2.28 -9.61 -9.89
CA GLN A 78 -3.57 -10.12 -10.36
C GLN A 78 -4.15 -9.22 -11.46
N ALA A 79 -3.98 -7.90 -11.36
CA ALA A 79 -4.41 -6.98 -12.41
C ALA A 79 -3.72 -7.24 -13.76
N PHE A 80 -2.42 -7.55 -13.74
CA PHE A 80 -1.68 -7.95 -14.95
C PHE A 80 -2.16 -9.30 -15.51
N ARG A 81 -2.38 -10.30 -14.64
CA ARG A 81 -2.90 -11.62 -15.06
C ARG A 81 -4.29 -11.51 -15.70
N GLU A 82 -5.15 -10.69 -15.12
CA GLU A 82 -6.52 -10.49 -15.59
C GLU A 82 -6.65 -9.41 -16.67
N LYS A 83 -5.56 -8.72 -16.99
CA LYS A 83 -5.54 -7.64 -17.98
C LYS A 83 -6.58 -6.57 -17.68
N SER A 84 -6.64 -6.14 -16.42
CA SER A 84 -7.62 -5.18 -15.93
C SER A 84 -6.95 -3.92 -15.40
N ILE A 85 -7.11 -2.81 -16.13
CA ILE A 85 -6.55 -1.51 -15.75
C ILE A 85 -7.19 -0.96 -14.47
N SER A 86 -8.48 -1.21 -14.25
CA SER A 86 -9.17 -0.79 -13.03
C SER A 86 -8.60 -1.50 -11.82
N LYS A 87 -8.35 -2.82 -11.92
CA LYS A 87 -7.70 -3.59 -10.86
C LYS A 87 -6.26 -3.13 -10.62
N LEU A 88 -5.56 -2.70 -11.67
CA LEU A 88 -4.20 -2.17 -11.52
C LEU A 88 -4.23 -0.90 -10.67
N TYR A 89 -5.14 0.02 -10.95
CA TYR A 89 -5.28 1.25 -10.19
C TYR A 89 -5.71 0.99 -8.74
N GLU A 90 -6.64 0.06 -8.51
CA GLU A 90 -7.03 -0.36 -7.16
C GLU A 90 -5.84 -0.93 -6.39
N GLY A 91 -5.08 -1.86 -6.99
CA GLY A 91 -3.90 -2.45 -6.38
C GLY A 91 -2.81 -1.42 -6.07
N VAL A 92 -2.55 -0.49 -6.99
CA VAL A 92 -1.57 0.58 -6.78
C VAL A 92 -2.03 1.57 -5.70
N ALA A 93 -3.31 1.94 -5.67
CA ALA A 93 -3.83 2.82 -4.62
C ALA A 93 -3.72 2.18 -3.22
N GLU A 94 -4.03 0.89 -3.12
CA GLU A 94 -3.88 0.14 -1.88
C GLU A 94 -2.41 0.02 -1.46
N LEU A 95 -1.51 -0.22 -2.43
CA LEU A 95 -0.07 -0.25 -2.19
C LEU A 95 0.40 1.08 -1.59
N TYR A 96 -0.01 2.23 -2.13
CA TYR A 96 0.29 3.55 -1.57
C TYR A 96 -0.19 3.72 -0.13
N SER A 97 -1.41 3.27 0.18
CA SER A 97 -1.96 3.32 1.53
C SER A 97 -1.11 2.50 2.50
N VAL A 98 -0.76 1.27 2.12
CA VAL A 98 0.08 0.39 2.94
C VAL A 98 1.48 0.98 3.14
N PHE A 99 2.07 1.56 2.09
CA PHE A 99 3.36 2.26 2.19
C PHE A 99 3.32 3.42 3.20
N ALA A 100 2.21 4.17 3.27
CA ALA A 100 2.05 5.23 4.27
C ALA A 100 1.97 4.69 5.71
N GLU A 101 1.27 3.56 5.92
CA GLU A 101 1.25 2.88 7.22
C GLU A 101 2.65 2.41 7.64
N ILE A 102 3.42 1.88 6.68
CA ILE A 102 4.80 1.41 6.89
C ILE A 102 5.75 2.56 7.23
N GLU A 103 5.64 3.69 6.53
CA GLU A 103 6.44 4.90 6.84
C GLU A 103 6.21 5.36 8.28
N GLU A 104 4.95 5.45 8.69
CA GLU A 104 4.57 5.89 10.03
C GLU A 104 5.00 4.88 11.11
N ALA A 105 4.84 3.59 10.85
CA ALA A 105 5.34 2.51 11.71
C ALA A 105 6.85 2.59 11.92
N TYR A 106 7.60 2.74 10.84
CA TYR A 106 9.06 2.81 10.87
C TYR A 106 9.56 4.10 11.52
N LYS A 107 8.86 5.23 11.33
CA LYS A 107 9.13 6.47 12.03
C LYS A 107 8.97 6.30 13.55
N LYS A 108 7.86 5.70 14.00
CA LYS A 108 7.63 5.39 15.42
C LYS A 108 8.70 4.46 15.99
N ALA A 109 9.10 3.44 15.23
CA ALA A 109 10.18 2.55 15.64
C ALA A 109 11.53 3.29 15.76
N LYS A 110 11.87 4.19 14.82
CA LYS A 110 13.07 5.04 14.91
C LYS A 110 13.03 5.98 16.12
N GLU A 111 11.88 6.59 16.40
CA GLU A 111 11.69 7.46 17.57
C GLU A 111 11.86 6.66 18.88
N MET A 112 11.31 5.45 18.94
CA MET A 112 11.46 4.54 20.08
C MET A 112 12.91 4.09 20.23
N ALA A 113 13.57 3.66 19.15
CA ALA A 113 14.98 3.27 19.14
C ALA A 113 15.87 4.38 19.70
N LYS A 114 15.65 5.63 19.26
CA LYS A 114 16.34 6.80 19.77
C LYS A 114 16.03 7.08 21.24
N LYS A 115 14.76 7.01 21.65
CA LYS A 115 14.32 7.30 23.02
C LYS A 115 14.91 6.33 24.04
N TYR A 116 15.02 5.05 23.68
CA TYR A 116 15.49 4.00 24.58
C TYR A 116 16.93 3.56 24.29
N GLU A 117 17.63 4.24 23.38
CA GLU A 117 19.02 3.98 22.99
C GLU A 117 19.28 2.51 22.58
N VAL A 118 18.35 1.95 21.81
CA VAL A 118 18.42 0.58 21.29
C VAL A 118 18.49 0.55 19.77
N ASP A 119 18.97 -0.56 19.21
CA ASP A 119 18.87 -0.81 17.78
C ASP A 119 17.40 -0.98 17.36
N ILE A 120 17.00 -0.36 16.26
CA ILE A 120 15.65 -0.50 15.68
C ILE A 120 15.28 -1.96 15.36
N TYR A 121 16.28 -2.81 15.09
CA TYR A 121 16.11 -4.25 14.88
C TYR A 121 15.83 -5.03 16.17
N THR A 122 15.77 -4.37 17.33
CA THR A 122 15.23 -4.95 18.57
C THR A 122 13.77 -4.61 18.78
N ILE A 123 13.17 -3.77 17.93
CA ILE A 123 11.78 -3.32 18.08
C ILE A 123 10.87 -4.21 17.24
N TYR A 124 9.84 -4.75 17.87
CA TYR A 124 8.87 -5.64 17.23
C TYR A 124 7.45 -5.18 17.54
N TRP A 125 6.57 -5.27 16.56
CA TRP A 125 5.14 -5.14 16.76
C TRP A 125 4.61 -6.37 17.51
N ASP A 126 3.89 -6.12 18.59
CA ASP A 126 3.22 -7.14 19.38
C ASP A 126 1.71 -7.06 19.13
N GLU A 127 1.17 -8.13 18.57
CA GLU A 127 -0.25 -8.23 18.21
C GLU A 127 -1.19 -8.34 19.41
N GLU A 128 -0.73 -8.89 20.53
CA GLU A 128 -1.55 -9.11 21.71
C GLU A 128 -1.85 -7.79 22.41
N ILE A 129 -0.83 -6.95 22.54
CA ILE A 129 -0.95 -5.63 23.19
C ILE A 129 -1.16 -4.48 22.20
N LYS A 130 -1.17 -4.76 20.89
CA LYS A 130 -1.30 -3.76 19.81
C LYS A 130 -0.32 -2.60 19.95
N ALA A 131 0.93 -2.92 20.29
CA ALA A 131 1.98 -1.93 20.53
C ALA A 131 3.36 -2.46 20.15
N TYR A 132 4.33 -1.54 20.02
CA TYR A 132 5.74 -1.91 19.84
C TYR A 132 6.39 -2.29 21.16
N LYS A 133 7.14 -3.39 21.16
CA LYS A 133 7.99 -3.84 22.27
C LYS A 133 9.46 -3.89 21.86
N ILE A 134 10.33 -3.65 22.82
CA ILE A 134 11.78 -3.85 22.69
C ILE A 134 12.09 -5.26 23.17
N VAL A 135 12.71 -6.06 22.30
CA VAL A 135 13.16 -7.42 22.61
C VAL A 135 14.68 -7.38 22.70
N SER A 136 15.22 -7.39 23.92
CA SER A 136 16.65 -7.62 24.12
C SER A 136 16.97 -9.06 23.72
N LYS A 137 17.83 -9.26 22.71
CA LYS A 137 18.44 -10.57 22.51
C LYS A 137 19.24 -10.90 23.78
N ASN A 138 18.75 -11.85 24.57
CA ASN A 138 19.68 -12.73 25.26
C ASN A 138 20.27 -13.60 24.15
N LEU A 139 21.53 -13.33 23.80
CA LEU A 139 22.36 -14.27 23.04
C LEU A 139 22.55 -15.54 23.87
#